data_AF-A0A966JHK8-F1
#
_entry.id   AF-A0A966JHK8-F1
#
_cell.length_a   1.000
_cell.length_b   1.000
_cell.length_c   1.000
_cell.angle_alpha   90.00
_cell.angle_beta   90.00
_cell.angle_gamma   90.00
#
_symmetry.space_group_name_H-M   'P 1'
#
loop_
_entity.id
_entity.type
_entity.pdbx_description
1 polymer ?
#
loop_
_entity_poly.entity_id
_entity_poly.type
_entity_poly.pdbx_seq_one_letter_code
_entity_poly.pdbx_strand_id
1 'polypeptide(L)'
;MTNFSEEHMINRRQLLKFALVVSAASSPFVAASAATPTSLRLMLGRPTNDSIAISLMANRDISAFIQYGSSKTRYTSKTTAKKVTTGTPVVFDLENLKPNTLIYYRVAYTESGSTKEMYGTQFSFRTQRNRSSSFSFTLHGDTHPERKGKMFNEELYKVALGNVLLQKPDFHILMGDDFSIDPLISKGQANAQNVDKIYDTHRQWLEIIGSTTPIFLVNGNHEQAAAYLLDGTTSNPAVLAGKSRVKYFPLPAPDD
;
A
#
# COMPACT_ATOMS: atom_id res chain seq x y z
N MET A 1 17.02 -31.67 -19.63
CA MET A 1 17.18 -30.54 -20.56
C MET A 1 15.93 -30.42 -21.38
N THR A 2 15.05 -29.51 -20.99
CA THR A 2 13.76 -29.25 -21.64
C THR A 2 13.61 -27.74 -21.71
N ASN A 3 13.50 -27.26 -22.95
CA ASN A 3 13.50 -25.86 -23.35
C ASN A 3 12.32 -25.11 -22.71
N PHE A 4 12.63 -23.99 -22.04
CA PHE A 4 11.65 -22.95 -21.75
C PHE A 4 11.58 -22.01 -22.96
N SER A 5 10.39 -21.92 -23.55
CA SER A 5 10.05 -21.01 -24.64
C SER A 5 10.01 -19.56 -24.16
N GLU A 6 10.80 -18.70 -24.79
CA GLU A 6 10.67 -17.25 -24.75
C GLU A 6 9.42 -16.81 -25.51
N GLU A 7 8.33 -16.53 -24.81
CA GLU A 7 7.27 -15.65 -25.32
C GLU A 7 6.77 -14.79 -24.15
N HIS A 8 6.57 -13.50 -24.43
CA HIS A 8 6.17 -12.39 -23.54
C HIS A 8 7.27 -11.40 -23.09
N MET A 9 8.15 -11.01 -24.01
CA MET A 9 8.89 -9.74 -23.89
C MET A 9 8.27 -8.71 -24.85
N ILE A 10 7.58 -7.71 -24.31
CA ILE A 10 7.02 -6.58 -25.08
C ILE A 10 8.20 -5.76 -25.65
N ASN A 11 8.39 -5.80 -26.97
CA ASN A 11 9.46 -5.09 -27.67
C ASN A 11 9.06 -3.62 -27.93
N ARG A 12 9.97 -2.68 -27.62
CA ARG A 12 9.85 -1.20 -27.67
C ARG A 12 9.53 -0.58 -29.05
N ARG A 13 9.15 -1.37 -30.08
CA ARG A 13 8.96 -0.92 -31.47
C ARG A 13 7.51 -0.84 -31.98
N GLN A 14 6.49 -1.01 -31.14
CA GLN A 14 5.08 -0.89 -31.56
C GLN A 14 4.37 0.41 -31.12
N LEU A 15 5.11 1.40 -30.61
CA LEU A 15 4.60 2.75 -30.38
C LEU A 15 4.77 3.61 -31.64
N LEU A 16 3.84 3.51 -32.59
CA LEU A 16 3.53 4.57 -33.57
C LEU A 16 2.45 4.06 -34.54
N LYS A 17 1.24 4.59 -34.41
CA LYS A 17 0.26 4.89 -35.49
C LYS A 17 -1.14 5.00 -34.89
N PHE A 18 -1.57 6.22 -34.60
CA PHE A 18 -2.94 6.68 -34.82
C PHE A 18 -2.91 8.21 -34.81
N ALA A 19 -2.91 8.82 -36.00
CA ALA A 19 -3.15 10.24 -36.17
C ALA A 19 -4.62 10.40 -36.57
N LEU A 20 -5.40 11.11 -35.75
CA LEU A 20 -6.78 11.46 -36.06
C LEU A 20 -6.87 12.99 -35.99
N VAL A 21 -7.10 13.59 -37.16
CA VAL A 21 -7.31 15.04 -37.32
C VAL A 21 -8.72 15.36 -36.85
N VAL A 22 -8.85 16.23 -35.84
CA VAL A 22 -10.12 16.84 -35.44
C VAL A 22 -9.95 18.36 -35.52
N SER A 23 -10.72 18.99 -36.39
CA SER A 23 -10.86 20.43 -36.53
C SER A 23 -11.54 21.02 -35.29
N ALA A 24 -10.86 21.94 -34.59
CA ALA A 24 -11.38 22.62 -33.41
C ALA A 24 -12.16 23.88 -33.80
N ALA A 25 -13.45 23.93 -33.47
CA ALA A 25 -14.17 25.19 -33.28
C ALA A 25 -13.94 25.66 -31.84
N SER A 26 -13.26 26.79 -31.67
CA SER A 26 -12.93 27.37 -30.37
C SER A 26 -14.09 28.20 -29.83
N SER A 27 -14.82 27.66 -28.85
CA SER A 27 -15.55 28.48 -27.88
C SER A 27 -14.71 28.56 -26.60
N PRO A 28 -14.62 29.73 -25.94
CA PRO A 28 -13.87 29.88 -24.71
C PRO A 28 -14.64 29.20 -23.57
N PHE A 29 -14.38 27.90 -23.37
CA PHE A 29 -14.73 27.26 -22.12
C PHE A 29 -13.84 27.82 -21.02
N VAL A 30 -14.43 28.57 -20.10
CA VAL A 30 -13.85 28.80 -18.79
C VAL A 30 -13.72 27.42 -18.14
N ALA A 31 -12.50 26.88 -18.11
CA ALA A 31 -12.21 25.64 -17.43
C ALA A 31 -12.47 25.87 -15.94
N ALA A 32 -13.63 25.42 -15.45
CA ALA A 32 -13.84 25.25 -14.02
C ALA A 32 -12.71 24.35 -13.51
N SER A 33 -11.95 24.83 -12.52
CA SER A 33 -10.94 24.03 -11.85
C SER A 33 -11.62 22.80 -11.27
N ALA A 34 -11.47 21.65 -11.93
CA ALA A 34 -12.02 20.40 -11.45
C ALA A 34 -11.32 20.08 -10.13
N ALA A 35 -12.08 20.05 -9.04
CA ALA A 35 -11.56 19.67 -7.75
C ALA A 35 -10.89 18.29 -7.86
N THR A 36 -9.67 18.15 -7.33
CA THR A 36 -8.96 16.86 -7.33
C THR A 36 -9.84 15.80 -6.67
N PRO A 37 -10.08 14.65 -7.32
CA PRO A 37 -10.94 13.61 -6.76
C PRO A 37 -10.36 13.08 -5.44
N THR A 38 -11.23 12.54 -4.60
CA THR A 38 -10.80 11.81 -3.41
C THR A 38 -9.99 10.59 -3.82
N SER A 39 -8.76 10.51 -3.32
CA SER A 39 -7.84 9.38 -3.51
C SER A 39 -7.79 8.56 -2.23
N LEU A 40 -7.96 7.25 -2.36
CA LEU A 40 -7.92 6.28 -1.26
C LEU A 40 -6.67 5.41 -1.41
N ARG A 41 -5.88 5.33 -0.36
CA ARG A 41 -4.58 4.65 -0.33
C ARG A 41 -4.64 3.50 0.68
N LEU A 42 -4.63 2.27 0.19
CA LEU A 42 -4.91 1.07 0.97
C LEU A 42 -3.66 0.22 1.20
N MET A 43 -3.56 -0.36 2.40
CA MET A 43 -2.53 -1.33 2.75
C MET A 43 -3.11 -2.44 3.59
N LEU A 44 -2.97 -3.67 3.11
CA LEU A 44 -3.33 -4.89 3.80
C LEU A 44 -2.18 -5.36 4.70
N GLY A 45 -2.51 -5.85 5.88
CA GLY A 45 -1.56 -6.52 6.78
C GLY A 45 -2.29 -7.30 7.86
N ARG A 46 -1.54 -7.91 8.77
CA ARG A 46 -2.04 -8.86 9.79
C ARG A 46 -3.05 -9.90 9.23
N PRO A 47 -2.78 -10.58 8.10
CA PRO A 47 -3.69 -11.64 7.66
C PRO A 47 -3.59 -12.85 8.60
N THR A 48 -4.74 -13.38 9.01
CA THR A 48 -4.86 -14.69 9.68
C THR A 48 -5.70 -15.63 8.81
N ASN A 49 -6.13 -16.78 9.36
CA ASN A 49 -7.14 -17.62 8.75
C ASN A 49 -8.54 -16.99 8.77
N ASP A 50 -8.83 -16.07 9.69
CA ASP A 50 -10.17 -15.52 9.90
C ASP A 50 -10.23 -14.00 10.03
N SER A 51 -9.12 -13.30 9.84
CA SER A 51 -9.08 -11.85 9.91
C SER A 51 -8.04 -11.22 8.99
N ILE A 52 -8.21 -9.91 8.76
CA ILE A 52 -7.21 -9.06 8.11
C ILE A 52 -7.36 -7.61 8.59
N ALA A 53 -6.27 -6.86 8.60
CA ALA A 53 -6.28 -5.42 8.82
C ALA A 53 -6.15 -4.66 7.49
N ILE A 54 -6.99 -3.65 7.31
CA ILE A 54 -6.96 -2.71 6.17
C ILE A 54 -6.62 -1.31 6.69
N SER A 55 -5.40 -0.85 6.43
CA SER A 55 -5.00 0.54 6.69
C SER A 55 -5.39 1.42 5.51
N LEU A 56 -6.25 2.42 5.77
CA LEU A 56 -6.75 3.39 4.80
C LEU A 56 -6.18 4.78 5.10
N MET A 57 -5.68 5.46 4.07
CA MET A 57 -5.44 6.91 4.06
C MET A 57 -6.26 7.56 2.94
N ALA A 58 -6.58 8.84 3.12
CA ALA A 58 -7.22 9.65 2.10
C ALA A 58 -6.53 11.01 1.96
N ASN A 59 -6.69 11.65 0.80
CA ASN A 59 -6.22 13.04 0.56
C ASN A 59 -7.21 14.11 1.05
N ARG A 60 -8.33 13.69 1.66
CA ARG A 60 -9.39 14.56 2.22
C ARG A 60 -9.95 13.94 3.48
N ASP A 61 -10.57 14.76 4.32
CA ASP A 61 -11.32 14.31 5.48
C ASP A 61 -12.60 13.58 5.02
N ILE A 62 -12.73 12.31 5.39
CA ILE A 62 -13.86 11.45 5.05
C ILE A 62 -14.36 10.67 6.27
N SER A 63 -15.62 10.24 6.23
CA SER A 63 -16.11 9.12 7.05
C SER A 63 -16.12 7.88 6.17
N ALA A 64 -15.49 6.79 6.60
CA ALA A 64 -15.35 5.59 5.79
C ALA A 64 -15.65 4.31 6.56
N PHE A 65 -16.17 3.31 5.87
CA PHE A 65 -16.28 1.92 6.33
C PHE A 65 -15.95 0.96 5.19
N ILE A 66 -15.60 -0.28 5.53
CA ILE A 66 -15.28 -1.31 4.54
C ILE A 66 -16.51 -2.21 4.34
N GLN A 67 -16.95 -2.38 3.10
CA GLN A 67 -17.91 -3.41 2.70
C GLN A 67 -17.14 -4.63 2.19
N TYR A 68 -17.50 -5.83 2.63
CA TYR A 68 -16.81 -7.06 2.24
C TYR A 68 -17.71 -8.30 2.18
N GLY A 69 -17.27 -9.32 1.45
CA GLY A 69 -17.97 -10.60 1.29
C GLY A 69 -17.25 -11.56 0.36
N SER A 70 -17.71 -12.81 0.28
CA SER A 70 -17.12 -13.83 -0.59
C SER A 70 -17.64 -13.80 -2.05
N SER A 71 -18.49 -12.83 -2.38
CA SER A 71 -19.03 -12.62 -3.74
C SER A 71 -18.53 -11.30 -4.31
N LYS A 72 -18.20 -11.30 -5.60
CA LYS A 72 -17.79 -10.10 -6.33
C LYS A 72 -18.91 -9.05 -6.41
N THR A 73 -20.17 -9.47 -6.34
CA THR A 73 -21.35 -8.61 -6.60
C THR A 73 -22.19 -8.33 -5.35
N ARG A 74 -21.93 -9.01 -4.23
CA ARG A 74 -22.70 -8.86 -3.00
C ARG A 74 -21.79 -8.83 -1.77
N TYR A 75 -21.77 -7.68 -1.11
CA TYR A 75 -21.12 -7.49 0.18
C TYR A 75 -22.11 -7.82 1.29
N THR A 76 -21.84 -8.86 2.08
CA THR A 76 -22.74 -9.33 3.15
C THR A 76 -22.39 -8.74 4.50
N SER A 77 -21.21 -8.12 4.62
CA SER A 77 -20.67 -7.59 5.87
C SER A 77 -20.11 -6.20 5.65
N LYS A 78 -20.05 -5.43 6.74
CA LYS A 78 -19.37 -4.13 6.78
C LYS A 78 -18.76 -3.86 8.14
N THR A 79 -17.70 -3.04 8.17
CA THR A 79 -17.14 -2.54 9.43
C THR A 79 -18.00 -1.40 9.99
N THR A 80 -17.73 -1.00 11.23
CA THR A 80 -18.15 0.31 11.73
C THR A 80 -17.46 1.42 10.91
N ALA A 81 -18.13 2.57 10.80
CA ALA A 81 -17.54 3.74 10.15
C ALA A 81 -16.52 4.40 11.09
N LYS A 82 -15.39 4.83 10.52
CA LYS A 82 -14.36 5.61 11.20
C LYS A 82 -14.09 6.90 10.43
N LYS A 83 -13.76 7.97 11.16
CA LYS A 83 -13.27 9.21 10.55
C LYS A 83 -11.83 8.98 10.07
N VAL A 84 -11.55 9.33 8.83
CA VAL A 84 -10.21 9.36 8.25
C VAL A 84 -9.86 10.81 7.96
N THR A 85 -8.92 11.35 8.74
CA THR A 85 -8.38 12.69 8.50
C THR A 85 -7.33 12.62 7.40
N THR A 86 -7.27 13.67 6.59
CA THR A 86 -6.32 13.77 5.47
C THR A 86 -4.89 13.40 5.88
N GLY A 87 -4.24 12.55 5.06
CA GLY A 87 -2.86 12.13 5.27
C GLY A 87 -2.60 11.25 6.50
N THR A 88 -3.63 10.82 7.24
CA THR A 88 -3.48 10.01 8.45
C THR A 88 -4.02 8.59 8.23
N PRO A 89 -3.21 7.54 8.46
CA PRO A 89 -3.67 6.16 8.36
C PRO A 89 -4.70 5.81 9.43
N VAL A 90 -5.77 5.11 9.04
CA VAL A 90 -6.77 4.52 9.94
C VAL A 90 -6.92 3.05 9.60
N VAL A 91 -6.84 2.18 10.60
CA VAL A 91 -6.95 0.73 10.41
C VAL A 91 -8.38 0.26 10.63
N PHE A 92 -8.85 -0.61 9.74
CA PHE A 92 -10.12 -1.32 9.84
C PHE A 92 -9.83 -2.83 9.90
N ASP A 93 -10.24 -3.47 10.99
CA ASP A 93 -10.12 -4.91 11.14
C ASP A 93 -11.38 -5.59 10.60
N LEU A 94 -11.17 -6.61 9.78
CA LEU A 94 -12.21 -7.49 9.26
C LEU A 94 -12.01 -8.82 9.98
N GLU A 95 -12.99 -9.24 10.76
CA GLU A 95 -12.91 -10.42 11.62
C GLU A 95 -13.98 -11.44 11.22
N ASN A 96 -13.91 -12.64 11.80
CA ASN A 96 -14.87 -13.74 11.58
C ASN A 96 -14.99 -14.12 10.09
N LEU A 97 -13.90 -13.98 9.34
CA LEU A 97 -13.79 -14.39 7.95
C LEU A 97 -13.67 -15.91 7.86
N LYS A 98 -14.12 -16.47 6.73
CA LYS A 98 -13.92 -17.90 6.48
C LYS A 98 -12.45 -18.17 6.13
N PRO A 99 -11.83 -19.22 6.69
CA PRO A 99 -10.50 -19.68 6.27
C PRO A 99 -10.42 -20.01 4.79
N ASN A 100 -9.22 -19.84 4.22
CA ASN A 100 -8.90 -20.15 2.82
C ASN A 100 -9.98 -19.69 1.83
N THR A 101 -10.43 -18.45 1.96
CA THR A 101 -11.54 -17.89 1.18
C THR A 101 -11.09 -16.61 0.48
N LEU A 102 -11.46 -16.47 -0.79
CA LEU A 102 -11.30 -15.21 -1.51
C LEU A 102 -12.38 -14.23 -1.04
N ILE A 103 -11.96 -13.10 -0.48
CA ILE A 103 -12.81 -12.04 0.03
C ILE A 103 -12.70 -10.84 -0.92
N TYR A 104 -13.83 -10.33 -1.37
CA TYR A 104 -13.94 -9.08 -2.11
C TYR A 104 -14.31 -7.97 -1.14
N TYR A 105 -13.72 -6.80 -1.32
CA TYR A 105 -14.00 -5.65 -0.49
C TYR A 105 -13.92 -4.33 -1.26
N ARG A 106 -14.56 -3.30 -0.73
CA ARG A 106 -14.41 -1.91 -1.18
C ARG A 106 -14.60 -0.94 -0.02
N VAL A 107 -14.03 0.25 -0.15
CA VAL A 107 -14.28 1.35 0.78
C VAL A 107 -15.58 2.04 0.37
N ALA A 108 -16.50 2.22 1.30
CA ALA A 108 -17.62 3.14 1.19
C ALA A 108 -17.32 4.37 2.05
N TYR A 109 -17.54 5.58 1.52
CA TYR A 109 -17.17 6.81 2.21
C TYR A 109 -18.07 7.99 1.88
N THR A 110 -18.12 8.96 2.80
CA THR A 110 -18.71 10.28 2.60
C THR A 110 -17.66 11.36 2.86
N GLU A 111 -17.64 12.39 2.02
CA GLU A 111 -16.80 13.57 2.24
C GLU A 111 -17.42 14.50 3.29
N SER A 112 -16.58 15.27 3.99
CA SER A 112 -17.04 16.25 4.98
C SER A 112 -18.09 17.20 4.40
N GLY A 113 -19.23 17.34 5.08
CA GLY A 113 -20.36 18.17 4.63
C GLY A 113 -21.25 17.54 3.55
N SER A 114 -20.94 16.32 3.09
CA SER A 114 -21.77 15.57 2.14
C SER A 114 -22.47 14.39 2.81
N THR A 115 -23.72 14.13 2.39
CA THR A 115 -24.47 12.90 2.74
C THR A 115 -24.41 11.85 1.65
N LYS A 116 -23.81 12.17 0.49
CA LYS A 116 -23.68 11.26 -0.64
C LYS A 116 -22.59 10.22 -0.35
N GLU A 117 -23.00 8.97 -0.24
CA GLU A 117 -22.08 7.84 -0.17
C GLU A 117 -21.43 7.62 -1.54
N MET A 118 -20.12 7.43 -1.52
CA MET A 118 -19.27 7.10 -2.65
C MET A 118 -18.56 5.78 -2.39
N TYR A 119 -18.14 5.12 -3.47
CA TYR A 119 -17.49 3.83 -3.41
C TYR A 119 -16.13 3.89 -4.10
N GLY A 120 -15.10 3.41 -3.40
CA GLY A 120 -13.78 3.19 -3.99
C GLY A 120 -13.76 1.98 -4.92
N THR A 121 -12.60 1.76 -5.54
CA THR A 121 -12.31 0.56 -6.33
C THR A 121 -12.52 -0.70 -5.49
N GLN A 122 -13.09 -1.72 -6.11
CA GLN A 122 -13.21 -3.05 -5.52
C GLN A 122 -11.90 -3.81 -5.65
N PHE A 123 -11.46 -4.39 -4.54
CA PHE A 123 -10.28 -5.23 -4.45
C PHE A 123 -10.65 -6.60 -3.88
N SER A 124 -9.67 -7.49 -3.82
CA SER A 124 -9.83 -8.79 -3.18
C SER A 124 -8.52 -9.28 -2.57
N PHE A 125 -8.63 -10.05 -1.50
CA PHE A 125 -7.54 -10.79 -0.87
C PHE A 125 -8.02 -12.20 -0.51
N ARG A 126 -7.11 -13.07 -0.08
CA ARG A 126 -7.46 -14.41 0.40
C ARG A 126 -7.01 -14.56 1.85
N THR A 127 -7.88 -15.08 2.71
CA THR A 127 -7.49 -15.51 4.07
C THR A 127 -6.53 -16.69 4.00
N GLN A 128 -5.76 -16.92 5.07
CA GLN A 128 -4.72 -17.94 5.11
C GLN A 128 -5.16 -19.27 4.49
N ARG A 129 -4.29 -19.84 3.64
CA ARG A 129 -4.49 -21.17 3.07
C ARG A 129 -4.66 -22.23 4.16
N ASN A 130 -5.43 -23.27 3.87
CA ASN A 130 -5.56 -24.40 4.79
C ASN A 130 -4.19 -25.06 5.00
N ARG A 131 -4.01 -25.70 6.16
CA ARG A 131 -2.85 -26.59 6.39
C ARG A 131 -2.75 -27.61 5.25
N SER A 132 -1.52 -27.90 4.84
CA SER A 132 -1.20 -28.80 3.72
C SER A 132 -1.65 -28.33 2.33
N SER A 133 -2.16 -27.10 2.19
CA SER A 133 -2.33 -26.47 0.88
C SER A 133 -1.06 -25.71 0.48
N SER A 134 -0.72 -25.71 -0.80
CA SER A 134 0.32 -24.83 -1.32
C SER A 134 -0.09 -23.37 -1.17
N PHE A 135 0.88 -22.52 -0.87
CA PHE A 135 0.77 -21.07 -0.87
C PHE A 135 1.96 -20.48 -1.63
N SER A 136 1.84 -19.24 -2.06
CA SER A 136 2.94 -18.48 -2.68
C SER A 136 3.17 -17.18 -1.94
N PHE A 137 4.41 -16.74 -1.93
CA PHE A 137 4.79 -15.44 -1.40
C PHE A 137 5.88 -14.84 -2.29
N THR A 138 6.00 -13.52 -2.25
CA THR A 138 7.10 -12.80 -2.88
C THR A 138 7.89 -12.05 -1.82
N LEU A 139 9.15 -11.76 -2.09
CA LEU A 139 9.98 -10.96 -1.20
C LEU A 139 10.85 -9.98 -1.98
N HIS A 140 11.18 -8.87 -1.35
CA HIS A 140 12.31 -8.01 -1.71
C HIS A 140 12.93 -7.40 -0.45
N GLY A 141 14.02 -6.66 -0.61
CA GLY A 141 14.64 -5.83 0.42
C GLY A 141 15.53 -4.80 -0.26
N ASP A 142 16.14 -3.93 0.54
CA ASP A 142 17.13 -2.95 0.08
C ASP A 142 16.60 -2.01 -1.01
N THR A 143 15.30 -1.66 -0.96
CA THR A 143 14.70 -0.80 -2.00
C THR A 143 15.38 0.56 -2.09
N HIS A 144 15.81 1.12 -0.95
CA HIS A 144 16.52 2.39 -0.87
C HIS A 144 15.96 3.57 -1.71
N PRO A 145 14.67 3.97 -1.60
CA PRO A 145 14.11 5.08 -2.38
C PRO A 145 14.87 6.40 -2.23
N GLU A 146 15.57 6.60 -1.12
CA GLU A 146 16.40 7.77 -0.83
C GLU A 146 17.67 7.86 -1.71
N ARG A 147 18.04 6.78 -2.41
CA ARG A 147 19.21 6.69 -3.31
C ARG A 147 18.83 6.83 -4.79
N LYS A 148 17.75 7.57 -5.08
CA LYS A 148 17.24 7.83 -6.44
C LYS A 148 18.34 8.23 -7.41
N GLY A 149 18.39 7.54 -8.57
CA GLY A 149 19.35 7.81 -9.64
C GLY A 149 20.76 7.27 -9.39
N LYS A 150 21.01 6.61 -8.25
CA LYS A 150 22.28 5.93 -7.94
C LYS A 150 22.07 4.43 -7.73
N MET A 151 21.28 4.08 -6.71
CA MET A 151 21.00 2.68 -6.33
C MET A 151 19.50 2.37 -6.33
N PHE A 152 18.67 3.34 -6.70
CA PHE A 152 17.23 3.18 -6.86
C PHE A 152 16.77 3.74 -8.20
N ASN A 153 15.97 2.94 -8.92
CA ASN A 153 15.30 3.33 -10.15
C ASN A 153 13.79 3.10 -10.00
N GLU A 154 13.02 4.19 -10.09
CA GLU A 154 11.57 4.21 -9.90
C GLU A 154 10.82 3.35 -10.92
N GLU A 155 11.26 3.34 -12.19
CA GLU A 155 10.60 2.58 -13.24
C GLU A 155 10.80 1.08 -13.03
N LEU A 156 12.02 0.66 -12.68
CA LEU A 156 12.32 -0.74 -12.37
C LEU A 156 11.56 -1.21 -11.13
N TYR A 157 11.43 -0.36 -10.10
CA TYR A 157 10.67 -0.73 -8.92
C TYR A 157 9.15 -0.87 -9.21
N LYS A 158 8.58 0.01 -10.05
CA LYS A 158 7.20 -0.17 -10.54
C LYS A 158 7.02 -1.48 -11.31
N VAL A 159 7.98 -1.84 -12.16
CA VAL A 159 7.95 -3.12 -12.89
C VAL A 159 8.02 -4.30 -11.92
N ALA A 160 8.91 -4.25 -10.93
CA ALA A 160 9.02 -5.29 -9.90
C ALA A 160 7.70 -5.48 -9.14
N LEU A 161 7.09 -4.39 -8.65
CA LEU A 161 5.80 -4.44 -7.96
C LEU A 161 4.64 -4.84 -8.87
N GLY A 162 4.68 -4.44 -10.15
CA GLY A 162 3.74 -4.91 -11.17
C GLY A 162 3.83 -6.43 -11.39
N ASN A 163 5.04 -6.99 -11.41
CA ASN A 163 5.25 -8.43 -11.50
C ASN A 163 4.71 -9.15 -10.25
N VAL A 164 4.90 -8.57 -9.06
CA VAL A 164 4.29 -9.10 -7.82
C VAL A 164 2.77 -9.11 -7.93
N LEU A 165 2.16 -8.01 -8.39
CA LEU A 165 0.70 -7.91 -8.57
C LEU A 165 0.17 -8.98 -9.54
N LEU A 166 0.87 -9.22 -10.65
CA LEU A 166 0.48 -10.21 -11.66
C LEU A 166 0.56 -11.65 -11.14
N GLN A 167 1.53 -11.95 -10.27
CA GLN A 167 1.69 -13.28 -9.67
C GLN A 167 0.63 -13.60 -8.61
N LYS A 168 -0.04 -12.58 -8.05
CA LYS A 168 -1.08 -12.71 -7.01
C LYS A 168 -0.63 -13.61 -5.83
N PRO A 169 0.51 -13.31 -5.18
CA PRO A 169 0.95 -14.09 -4.03
C PRO A 169 -0.03 -13.98 -2.87
N ASP A 170 0.00 -14.95 -1.96
CA ASP A 170 -0.83 -14.91 -0.74
C ASP A 170 -0.35 -13.81 0.22
N PHE A 171 0.94 -13.45 0.20
CA PHE A 171 1.50 -12.29 0.92
C PHE A 171 2.86 -11.86 0.34
N HIS A 172 3.32 -10.66 0.72
CA HIS A 172 4.60 -10.08 0.33
C HIS A 172 5.46 -9.74 1.56
N ILE A 173 6.76 -10.01 1.50
CA ILE A 173 7.72 -9.71 2.58
C ILE A 173 8.74 -8.66 2.12
N LEU A 174 8.90 -7.62 2.93
CA LEU A 174 10.02 -6.68 2.88
C LEU A 174 11.08 -7.13 3.90
N MET A 175 12.28 -7.42 3.42
CA MET A 175 13.36 -8.02 4.21
C MET A 175 14.26 -6.99 4.92
N GLY A 176 13.97 -5.69 4.80
CA GLY A 176 14.70 -4.62 5.48
C GLY A 176 15.47 -3.72 4.52
N ASP A 177 16.02 -2.63 5.06
CA ASP A 177 16.74 -1.58 4.31
C ASP A 177 15.89 -0.92 3.20
N ASP A 178 14.59 -0.89 3.46
CA ASP A 178 13.54 -0.35 2.62
C ASP A 178 13.25 1.11 3.00
N PHE A 179 13.26 1.43 4.30
CA PHE A 179 12.85 2.71 4.89
C PHE A 179 14.04 3.45 5.52
N SER A 180 15.16 3.48 4.81
CA SER A 180 16.41 4.08 5.26
C SER A 180 16.26 5.52 5.77
N ILE A 181 16.69 5.76 7.02
CA ILE A 181 16.69 7.10 7.64
C ILE A 181 18.09 7.70 7.81
N ASP A 182 19.14 7.01 7.35
CA ASP A 182 20.53 7.47 7.42
C ASP A 182 20.75 8.89 6.89
N PRO A 183 20.13 9.31 5.75
CA PRO A 183 20.30 10.68 5.27
C PRO A 183 19.71 11.72 6.22
N LEU A 184 18.69 11.38 7.01
CA LEU A 184 18.11 12.28 8.00
C LEU A 184 19.06 12.42 9.19
N ILE A 185 19.64 11.31 9.67
CA ILE A 185 20.59 11.32 10.79
C ILE A 185 21.85 12.10 10.43
N SER A 186 22.47 11.79 9.28
CA SER A 186 23.70 12.46 8.83
C SER A 186 23.57 13.97 8.64
N LYS A 187 22.35 14.46 8.41
CA LYS A 187 22.04 15.90 8.28
C LYS A 187 21.53 16.55 9.56
N GLY A 188 21.38 15.81 10.67
CA GLY A 188 20.76 16.31 11.89
C GLY A 188 19.27 16.63 11.74
N GLN A 189 18.57 15.92 10.85
CA GLN A 189 17.18 16.17 10.44
C GLN A 189 16.21 15.03 10.81
N ALA A 190 16.65 14.06 11.61
CA ALA A 190 15.85 12.92 12.06
C ALA A 190 14.83 13.33 13.15
N ASN A 191 13.81 14.08 12.76
CA ASN A 191 12.64 14.38 13.59
C ASN A 191 11.41 13.58 13.12
N ALA A 192 10.37 13.52 13.95
CA ALA A 192 9.19 12.69 13.70
C ALA A 192 8.54 12.96 12.34
N GLN A 193 8.41 14.24 11.95
CA GLN A 193 7.78 14.62 10.68
C GLN A 193 8.61 14.13 9.47
N ASN A 194 9.94 14.23 9.54
CA ASN A 194 10.80 13.81 8.45
C ASN A 194 10.90 12.28 8.36
N VAL A 195 10.92 11.57 9.49
CA VAL A 195 10.88 10.10 9.49
C VAL A 195 9.53 9.61 8.95
N ASP A 196 8.41 10.20 9.37
CA ASP A 196 7.08 9.89 8.83
C ASP A 196 7.02 10.05 7.30
N LYS A 197 7.67 11.08 6.74
CA LYS A 197 7.75 11.26 5.28
C LYS A 197 8.46 10.11 4.57
N ILE A 198 9.49 9.51 5.17
CA ILE A 198 10.18 8.34 4.59
C ILE A 198 9.21 7.17 4.47
N TYR A 199 8.51 6.86 5.56
CA TYR A 199 7.54 5.77 5.60
C TYR A 199 6.33 6.01 4.69
N ASP A 200 5.79 7.23 4.66
CA ASP A 200 4.70 7.57 3.73
C ASP A 200 5.14 7.51 2.26
N THR A 201 6.34 7.99 1.94
CA THR A 201 6.88 7.95 0.57
C THR A 201 7.01 6.52 0.07
N HIS A 202 7.57 5.62 0.89
CA HIS A 202 7.67 4.21 0.48
C HIS A 202 6.31 3.54 0.39
N ARG A 203 5.39 3.84 1.32
CA ARG A 203 4.02 3.35 1.27
C ARG A 203 3.32 3.67 -0.07
N GLN A 204 3.56 4.85 -0.65
CA GLN A 204 3.01 5.22 -1.97
C GLN A 204 3.42 4.25 -3.09
N TRP A 205 4.62 3.69 -3.03
CA TRP A 205 5.04 2.66 -3.98
C TRP A 205 4.34 1.33 -3.70
N LEU A 206 4.31 0.92 -2.43
CA LEU A 206 3.72 -0.35 -2.01
C LEU A 206 2.21 -0.42 -2.24
N GLU A 207 1.52 0.72 -2.41
CA GLU A 207 0.11 0.78 -2.81
C GLU A 207 -0.20 0.10 -4.14
N ILE A 208 0.80 -0.12 -5.01
CA ILE A 208 0.65 -0.91 -6.24
C ILE A 208 0.13 -2.32 -5.93
N ILE A 209 0.58 -2.91 -4.81
CA ILE A 209 0.18 -4.26 -4.38
C ILE A 209 -0.67 -4.24 -3.10
N GLY A 210 -0.56 -3.20 -2.29
CA GLY A 210 -1.04 -3.13 -0.92
C GLY A 210 -2.56 -3.21 -0.75
N SER A 211 -3.34 -3.04 -1.81
CA SER A 211 -4.80 -3.25 -1.79
C SER A 211 -5.22 -4.71 -2.06
N THR A 212 -4.29 -5.60 -2.38
CA THR A 212 -4.59 -6.99 -2.75
C THR A 212 -3.69 -8.01 -2.08
N THR A 213 -2.45 -7.63 -1.80
CA THR A 213 -1.42 -8.48 -1.21
C THR A 213 -1.07 -7.96 0.19
N PRO A 214 -1.31 -8.73 1.26
CA PRO A 214 -0.86 -8.39 2.61
C PRO A 214 0.66 -8.24 2.68
N ILE A 215 1.13 -7.21 3.38
CA ILE A 215 2.56 -6.89 3.50
C ILE A 215 3.08 -7.19 4.91
N PHE A 216 4.21 -7.89 4.97
CA PHE A 216 5.02 -8.10 6.17
C PHE A 216 6.33 -7.33 6.05
N LEU A 217 6.75 -6.66 7.13
CA LEU A 217 7.98 -5.87 7.17
C LEU A 217 8.98 -6.45 8.18
N VAL A 218 10.25 -6.48 7.80
CA VAL A 218 11.39 -6.78 8.66
C VAL A 218 12.27 -5.53 8.78
N ASN A 219 12.95 -5.36 9.92
CA ASN A 219 14.00 -4.33 10.07
C ASN A 219 15.30 -4.82 9.43
N GLY A 220 15.90 -3.97 8.60
CA GLY A 220 17.33 -3.96 8.33
C GLY A 220 18.05 -2.92 9.18
N ASN A 221 19.34 -2.72 8.91
CA ASN A 221 20.19 -1.77 9.64
C ASN A 221 19.89 -0.31 9.26
N HIS A 222 19.50 -0.03 8.02
CA HIS A 222 19.28 1.33 7.53
C HIS A 222 17.98 1.96 8.05
N GLU A 223 17.03 1.18 8.58
CA GLU A 223 15.91 1.73 9.35
C GLU A 223 16.33 2.35 10.68
N GLN A 224 17.53 2.02 11.18
CA GLN A 224 18.09 2.54 12.43
C GLN A 224 17.15 2.32 13.62
N ALA A 225 16.39 1.23 13.62
CA ALA A 225 15.36 0.91 14.61
C ALA A 225 15.77 -0.19 15.61
N ALA A 226 17.08 -0.50 15.68
CA ALA A 226 17.61 -1.54 16.55
C ALA A 226 17.63 -1.11 18.02
N ALA A 227 17.44 -2.06 18.95
CA ALA A 227 17.38 -1.77 20.38
C ALA A 227 18.64 -1.10 20.94
N TYR A 228 19.83 -1.42 20.41
CA TYR A 228 21.10 -0.84 20.87
C TYR A 228 21.26 0.66 20.49
N LEU A 229 20.39 1.19 19.62
CA LEU A 229 20.39 2.60 19.21
C LEU A 229 19.52 3.48 20.13
N LEU A 230 18.81 2.89 21.09
CA LEU A 230 17.95 3.60 22.02
C LEU A 230 18.80 4.39 23.04
N ASP A 231 18.45 5.67 23.23
CA ASP A 231 19.07 6.57 24.20
C ASP A 231 18.16 6.93 25.40
N GLY A 232 16.98 6.31 25.48
CA GLY A 232 15.98 6.57 26.52
C GLY A 232 15.02 7.74 26.23
N THR A 233 15.18 8.44 25.10
CA THR A 233 14.29 9.56 24.72
C THR A 233 13.24 9.14 23.69
N THR A 234 12.09 9.83 23.71
CA THR A 234 11.02 9.58 22.72
C THR A 234 11.29 10.17 21.34
N SER A 235 12.30 11.04 21.23
CA SER A 235 12.75 11.71 20.00
C SER A 235 13.93 11.00 19.31
N ASN A 236 14.46 9.95 19.91
CA ASN A 236 15.52 9.13 19.33
C ASN A 236 15.11 8.56 17.95
N PRO A 237 16.00 8.57 16.93
CA PRO A 237 15.70 8.06 15.60
C PRO A 237 15.15 6.62 15.57
N ALA A 238 15.64 5.73 16.43
CA ALA A 238 15.14 4.35 16.50
C ALA A 238 13.70 4.29 17.01
N VAL A 239 13.36 5.10 18.00
CA VAL A 239 11.98 5.25 18.49
C VAL A 239 11.08 5.84 17.41
N LEU A 240 11.54 6.86 16.70
CA LEU A 240 10.80 7.49 15.62
C LEU A 240 10.54 6.52 14.46
N ALA A 241 11.55 5.77 14.02
CA ALA A 241 11.41 4.75 12.98
C ALA A 241 10.39 3.67 13.38
N GLY A 242 10.49 3.15 14.61
CA GLY A 242 9.52 2.17 15.13
C GLY A 242 8.09 2.72 15.16
N LYS A 243 7.90 3.97 15.60
CA LYS A 243 6.58 4.64 15.62
C LYS A 243 6.02 4.85 14.22
N SER A 244 6.83 5.36 13.28
CA SER A 244 6.39 5.56 11.89
C SER A 244 6.03 4.24 11.24
N ARG A 245 6.79 3.17 11.48
CA ARG A 245 6.46 1.84 10.98
C ARG A 245 5.07 1.38 11.41
N VAL A 246 4.77 1.37 12.70
CA VAL A 246 3.46 0.90 13.20
C VAL A 246 2.32 1.87 12.87
N LYS A 247 2.63 3.15 12.63
CA LYS A 247 1.67 4.14 12.13
C LYS A 247 1.27 3.87 10.69
N TYR A 248 2.23 3.60 9.81
CA TYR A 248 2.00 3.47 8.37
C TYR A 248 1.75 2.04 7.90
N PHE A 249 2.02 1.01 8.72
CA PHE A 249 1.83 -0.38 8.31
C PHE A 249 1.14 -1.19 9.41
N PRO A 250 0.04 -1.91 9.11
CA PRO A 250 -0.60 -2.81 10.06
C PRO A 250 0.22 -4.09 10.18
N LEU A 251 1.22 -4.07 11.05
CA LEU A 251 2.12 -5.21 11.28
C LEU A 251 1.57 -6.16 12.34
N PRO A 252 1.94 -7.45 12.29
CA PRO A 252 1.69 -8.37 13.40
C PRO A 252 2.19 -7.76 14.71
N ALA A 253 1.31 -7.79 15.71
CA ALA A 253 1.65 -7.50 17.09
C ALA A 253 1.46 -8.81 17.88
N PRO A 254 2.02 -8.92 19.08
CA PRO A 254 1.58 -9.97 20.00
C PRO A 254 0.06 -9.83 20.18
N ASP A 255 -0.65 -10.92 19.90
CA ASP A 255 -2.06 -11.09 20.24
C ASP A 255 -2.10 -11.83 21.58
N ASP A 256 -3.12 -11.58 22.42
CA ASP A 256 -3.30 -12.27 23.71
C ASP A 256 -3.59 -13.77 23.54
#